data_AF-A0A3M6JYP8-F1
#
_entry.id   AF-A0A3M6JYP8-F1
#
_cell.length_a   1.000
_cell.length_b   1.000
_cell.length_c   1.000
_cell.angle_alpha   90.00
_cell.angle_beta   90.00
_cell.angle_gamma   90.00
#
_symmetry.space_group_name_H-M   'P 1'
#
loop_
_entity.id
_entity.type
_entity.pdbx_description
1 polymer ?
#
loop_
_entity_poly.entity_id
_entity_poly.type
_entity_poly.pdbx_seq_one_letter_code
_entity_poly.pdbx_strand_id
1 'polypeptide(L)' 'GGEFTKFTFAEDQTGPTTIKFENIRNTGQDTEFGIMVAPEFGTIALLVLIVSIASVIFVTRKNSFRLQQV' A
#
# COMPACT_ATOMS: atom_id res chain seq x y z
N GLY A 1 -4.52 -19.41 -23.39
CA GLY A 1 -4.52 -19.12 -21.95
C GLY A 1 -3.08 -19.01 -21.50
N GLY A 2 -2.72 -17.94 -20.80
CA GLY A 2 -1.37 -17.76 -20.26
C GLY A 2 -1.24 -18.44 -18.90
N GLU A 3 -0.03 -18.89 -18.58
CA GLU A 3 0.33 -19.39 -17.26
C GLU A 3 0.60 -18.19 -16.33
N PHE A 4 0.08 -18.24 -15.11
CA PHE A 4 0.25 -17.18 -14.13
C PHE A 4 1.23 -17.64 -13.05
N THR A 5 2.22 -16.80 -12.73
CA THR A 5 3.15 -17.02 -11.62
C THR A 5 2.86 -16.03 -10.52
N LYS A 6 2.65 -16.52 -9.29
CA LYS A 6 2.50 -15.68 -8.10
C LYS A 6 3.86 -15.49 -7.44
N PHE A 7 4.19 -14.24 -7.13
CA PHE A 7 5.33 -13.88 -6.30
C PHE A 7 4.84 -13.11 -5.07
N THR A 8 5.47 -13.30 -3.93
CA THR A 8 5.15 -12.59 -2.68
C THR A 8 6.45 -12.12 -2.07
N PHE A 9 6.54 -10.82 -1.80
CA PHE A 9 7.72 -10.19 -1.23
C PHE A 9 7.73 -10.42 0.28
N ALA A 10 8.91 -10.75 0.81
CA ALA A 10 9.12 -10.77 2.26
C ALA A 10 9.31 -9.33 2.80
N GLU A 11 9.13 -9.16 4.10
CA GLU A 11 9.19 -7.84 4.77
C GLU A 11 10.58 -7.17 4.64
N ASP A 12 11.64 -7.97 4.51
CA ASP A 12 13.01 -7.50 4.28
C ASP A 12 13.28 -7.11 2.81
N GLN A 13 12.37 -7.43 1.89
CA GLN A 13 12.50 -7.18 0.45
C GLN A 13 11.82 -5.87 0.01
N THR A 14 12.05 -4.81 0.78
CA THR A 14 11.55 -3.46 0.45
C THR A 14 12.53 -2.69 -0.45
N GLY A 15 12.00 -1.73 -1.21
CA GLY A 15 12.78 -0.86 -2.08
C GLY A 15 12.58 -1.12 -3.56
N PRO A 16 13.44 -0.51 -4.41
CA PRO A 16 13.40 -0.71 -5.85
C PRO A 16 13.74 -2.15 -6.21
N THR A 17 12.83 -2.82 -6.91
CA THR A 17 12.95 -4.23 -7.30
C THR A 17 12.71 -4.36 -8.79
N THR A 18 13.56 -5.13 -9.48
CA THR A 18 13.39 -5.46 -10.90
C THR A 18 12.92 -6.90 -11.05
N ILE A 19 11.83 -7.09 -11.78
CA ILE A 19 11.34 -8.41 -12.19
C ILE A 19 11.75 -8.63 -13.64
N LYS A 20 12.55 -9.66 -13.90
CA LYS A 20 12.98 -10.06 -15.24
C LYS A 20 12.33 -11.37 -15.63
N PHE A 21 11.71 -11.38 -16.81
CA PHE A 21 11.24 -12.59 -17.47
C PHE A 21 12.19 -12.92 -18.61
N GLU A 22 12.69 -14.15 -18.62
CA GLU A 22 13.67 -14.59 -19.61
C GLU A 22 13.08 -15.65 -20.53
N ASN A 23 13.59 -15.68 -21.77
CA ASN A 23 13.28 -16.71 -22.77
C ASN A 23 11.77 -16.96 -22.97
N ILE A 24 11.02 -15.87 -23.15
CA ILE A 24 9.57 -15.91 -23.31
C ILE A 24 9.22 -16.78 -24.52
N ARG A 25 8.43 -17.83 -24.30
CA ARG A 25 7.99 -18.80 -25.33
C ARG A 25 9.15 -19.45 -26.10
N ASN A 26 10.30 -19.62 -25.46
CA ASN A 26 11.51 -20.17 -26.08
C ASN A 26 12.01 -19.38 -27.31
N THR A 27 11.75 -18.06 -27.33
CA THR A 27 12.14 -17.18 -28.45
C THR A 27 13.45 -16.45 -28.19
N GLY A 28 14.08 -16.62 -27.02
CA GLY A 28 15.22 -15.84 -26.59
C GLY A 28 14.90 -14.37 -26.27
N GLN A 29 13.62 -14.01 -26.18
CA GLN A 29 13.19 -12.67 -25.77
C GLN A 29 13.10 -12.57 -24.25
N ASP A 30 13.57 -11.44 -23.72
CA ASP A 30 13.52 -11.08 -22.31
C ASP A 30 12.70 -9.79 -22.13
N THR A 31 12.06 -9.63 -20.97
CA THR A 31 11.42 -8.36 -20.58
C THR A 31 11.65 -8.05 -19.10
N GLU A 32 11.74 -6.76 -18.77
CA GLU A 32 12.07 -6.27 -17.44
C GLU A 32 11.05 -5.24 -16.95
N PHE A 33 10.68 -5.35 -15.67
CA PHE A 33 9.77 -4.43 -15.00
C PHE A 33 10.40 -3.95 -13.69
N GLY A 34 10.63 -2.64 -13.57
CA GLY A 34 10.98 -2.01 -12.31
C GLY A 34 9.74 -1.70 -11.48
N ILE A 35 9.73 -2.08 -10.21
CA ILE A 35 8.67 -1.79 -9.24
C ILE A 35 9.29 -1.27 -7.94
N MET A 36 8.49 -0.59 -7.12
CA MET A 36 8.88 -0.18 -5.77
C MET A 36 8.09 -1.03 -4.77
N VAL A 37 8.79 -1.88 -4.01
CA VAL A 37 8.18 -2.65 -2.93
C VAL A 37 8.14 -1.77 -1.68
N ALA A 38 6.93 -1.36 -1.28
CA ALA A 38 6.71 -0.62 -0.05
C ALA A 38 6.30 -1.56 1.08
N PRO A 39 6.79 -1.36 2.31
CA PRO A 39 6.33 -2.12 3.46
C PRO A 39 4.84 -1.87 3.73
N GLU A 40 4.16 -2.87 4.27
CA GLU A 40 2.78 -2.71 4.72
C GLU A 40 2.72 -1.80 5.95
N PHE A 41 1.68 -0.97 6.03
CA PHE A 41 1.41 -0.23 7.26
C PHE A 41 0.96 -1.23 8.32
N GLY A 42 1.82 -1.46 9.32
CA GLY A 42 1.50 -2.34 10.43
C GLY A 42 0.21 -1.91 11.14
N THR A 43 -0.40 -2.84 11.87
CA THR A 43 -1.66 -2.64 12.61
C THR A 43 -1.65 -1.39 13.50
N ILE A 44 -0.48 -1.01 14.03
CA ILE A 44 -0.28 0.20 14.83
C ILE A 44 -0.58 1.47 14.01
N ALA A 45 -0.05 1.58 12.79
CA ALA A 45 -0.29 2.75 11.94
C ALA A 45 -1.77 2.88 11.57
N LEU A 46 -2.44 1.74 11.32
CA LEU A 46 -3.88 1.71 11.08
C LEU A 46 -4.69 2.18 12.30
N LEU A 47 -4.33 1.74 13.50
CA LEU A 47 -4.98 2.17 14.73
C LEU A 47 -4.80 3.67 14.98
N VAL A 48 -3.59 4.20 14.77
CA VAL A 48 -3.31 5.63 14.87
C VAL A 48 -4.16 6.43 13.88
N LEU A 49 -4.30 5.95 12.64
CA LEU A 49 -5.15 6.58 11.63
C LEU A 49 -6.62 6.61 12.07
N ILE A 50 -7.15 5.48 12.56
CA ILE A 50 -8.55 5.39 13.02
C ILE A 50 -8.81 6.37 14.18
N VAL A 51 -7.92 6.39 15.19
CA VAL A 51 -8.04 7.30 16.34
C VAL A 51 -7.95 8.76 15.89
N SER A 52 -7.05 9.06 14.94
CA SER A 52 -6.88 10.41 14.41
C SER A 52 -8.16 10.89 13.70
N ILE A 53 -8.73 10.07 12.82
CA ILE A 53 -9.98 10.40 12.12
C ILE A 53 -11.13 10.57 13.11
N ALA A 54 -11.27 9.66 14.08
CA ALA A 54 -12.30 9.75 15.11
C ALA A 54 -12.17 11.05 15.93
N SER A 55 -10.95 11.44 16.30
CA SER A 55 -10.69 12.68 17.04
C SER A 55 -11.06 13.93 16.24
N VAL A 56 -10.72 13.98 14.95
CA VAL A 56 -11.07 15.10 14.06
C VAL A 56 -12.58 15.23 13.94
N ILE A 57 -13.29 14.12 13.73
CA ILE A 57 -14.75 14.12 13.66
C ILE A 57 -15.35 14.60 14.99
N PHE A 58 -14.87 14.10 16.12
CA PHE A 58 -15.36 14.48 17.44
C PHE A 58 -15.17 15.97 17.73
N VAL A 59 -13.97 16.50 17.49
CA VAL A 59 -13.65 17.93 17.68
C VAL A 59 -14.51 18.80 16.77
N THR A 60 -14.63 18.42 15.49
CA THR A 60 -15.42 19.17 14.50
C THR A 60 -16.90 19.20 14.89
N ARG A 61 -17.47 18.07 15.31
CA ARG A 61 -18.88 18.01 15.76
C ARG A 61 -19.11 18.82 17.03
N LYS A 62 -18.20 18.75 18.01
CA LYS A 62 -18.27 19.54 19.25
C LYS A 62 -18.21 21.04 18.97
N ASN A 63 -17.35 21.48 18.05
CA ASN A 63 -17.20 22.89 17.71
C ASN A 63 -18.43 23.44 16.97
N SER A 64 -18.95 22.68 16.00
CA SER A 64 -20.17 23.04 15.27
C SER A 64 -21.38 23.21 16.19
N PHE A 65 -21.54 22.33 17.18
CA PHE A 65 -22.60 22.44 18.18
C PHE A 65 -22.46 23.66 19.10
N ARG A 66 -21.22 24.03 19.49
CA ARG A 66 -20.99 25.24 20.31
C ARG A 66 -21.32 26.54 19.56
N LEU A 67 -21.11 26.59 18.25
CA LEU A 67 -21.43 27.76 17.42
C LEU A 67 -22.94 27.95 17.20
N GLN A 68 -23.76 26.90 17.34
CA GLN A 68 -25.22 27.01 17.28
C GLN A 68 -25.86 27.48 18.59
N GLN A 69 -25.08 27.55 19.68
CA GLN A 69 -25.55 27.91 21.03
C GLN A 69 -25.18 29.35 21.42
N VAL A 70 -24.58 30.14 20.53
CA VAL A 70 -24.22 31.56 20.71
C VAL A 70 -25.03 32.46 19.80
#